data_AF-A0A7V8ZPA0-F1
#
_entry.id   AF-A0A7V8ZPA0-F1
#
_cell.length_a   1.000
_cell.length_b   1.000
_cell.length_c   1.000
_cell.angle_alpha   90.00
_cell.angle_beta   90.00
_cell.angle_gamma   90.00
#
_symmetry.space_group_name_H-M   'P 1'
#
loop_
_entity.id
_entity.type
_entity.pdbx_description
1 polymer ?
#
loop_
_entity_poly.entity_id
_entity_poly.type
_entity_poly.pdbx_seq_one_letter_code
_entity_poly.pdbx_strand_id
1 'polypeptide(L)'
;MKRFHVHVATDDLDASIQFYSAVLGTEPTVVKTDYAKWMLEDPRINFAVSRRGHKPGVNHLGIQVDSDAELEALREQLERAESAVLEQKGEACCYAESDKYWT
;
A
#
# COMPACT_ATOMS: atom_id res chain seq x y z
N MET A 1 -10.81 -2.11 10.88
CA MET A 1 -11.34 -2.96 9.77
C MET A 1 -10.26 -3.04 8.68
N LYS A 2 -9.89 -4.24 8.26
CA LYS A 2 -8.73 -4.45 7.37
C LYS A 2 -8.97 -3.84 5.97
N ARG A 3 -7.94 -3.26 5.38
CA ARG A 3 -7.98 -2.61 4.06
C ARG A 3 -6.94 -3.26 3.15
N PHE A 4 -7.33 -3.59 1.92
CA PHE A 4 -6.39 -4.16 0.97
C PHE A 4 -5.45 -3.07 0.47
N HIS A 5 -4.15 -3.33 0.55
CA HIS A 5 -3.10 -2.42 0.09
C HIS A 5 -2.49 -2.94 -1.21
N VAL A 6 -2.41 -2.07 -2.20
CA VAL A 6 -1.76 -2.36 -3.48
C VAL A 6 -0.86 -1.20 -3.83
N HIS A 7 0.42 -1.48 -4.08
CA HIS A 7 1.33 -0.52 -4.66
C HIS A 7 1.74 -0.97 -6.06
N VAL A 8 1.52 -0.11 -7.05
CA VAL A 8 1.93 -0.26 -8.44
C VAL A 8 3.10 0.67 -8.75
N ALA A 9 4.13 0.15 -9.39
CA ALA A 9 5.19 0.94 -10.00
C ALA A 9 4.77 1.40 -11.41
N THR A 10 5.15 2.62 -11.78
CA THR A 10 4.86 3.20 -13.10
C THR A 10 6.05 4.01 -13.63
N ASP A 11 6.13 4.17 -14.95
CA ASP A 11 7.08 5.06 -15.61
C ASP A 11 6.54 6.50 -15.77
N ASP A 12 5.21 6.65 -15.75
CA ASP A 12 4.53 7.93 -15.91
C ASP A 12 3.46 8.10 -14.83
N LEU A 13 3.79 8.92 -13.81
CA LEU A 13 2.90 9.18 -12.69
C LEU A 13 1.70 10.01 -13.10
N ASP A 14 1.87 11.01 -13.96
CA ASP A 14 0.80 11.93 -14.35
C ASP A 14 -0.27 11.18 -15.17
N ALA A 15 0.17 10.35 -16.12
CA ALA A 15 -0.73 9.48 -16.87
C ALA A 15 -1.45 8.48 -15.95
N SER A 16 -0.75 7.96 -14.93
CA SER A 16 -1.34 7.04 -13.95
C SER A 16 -2.40 7.73 -13.09
N ILE A 17 -2.13 8.95 -12.59
CA ILE A 17 -3.09 9.73 -11.82
C ILE A 17 -4.34 9.98 -12.66
N GLN A 18 -4.19 10.44 -13.91
CA GLN A 18 -5.31 10.68 -14.80
C GLN A 18 -6.16 9.41 -14.99
N PHE A 19 -5.52 8.29 -15.31
CA PHE A 19 -6.21 7.03 -15.55
C PHE A 19 -6.94 6.52 -14.30
N TYR A 20 -6.24 6.42 -13.17
CA TYR A 20 -6.82 5.85 -11.96
C TYR A 20 -7.84 6.78 -11.30
N SER A 21 -7.68 8.11 -11.35
CA SER A 21 -8.74 9.02 -10.89
C SER A 21 -10.03 8.84 -11.70
N ALA A 22 -9.93 8.60 -13.01
CA ALA A 22 -11.10 8.33 -13.85
C ALA A 22 -11.75 6.97 -13.53
N VAL A 23 -10.95 5.91 -13.35
CA VAL A 23 -11.46 4.57 -13.03
C VAL A 23 -12.05 4.50 -11.62
N LEU A 24 -11.41 5.14 -10.65
CA LEU A 24 -11.83 5.13 -9.24
C LEU A 24 -12.90 6.19 -8.94
N GLY A 25 -13.16 7.11 -9.88
CA GLY A 25 -14.14 8.17 -9.73
C GLY A 25 -13.79 9.22 -8.67
N THR A 26 -12.52 9.30 -8.24
CA THR A 26 -12.05 10.26 -7.24
C THR A 26 -10.56 10.55 -7.40
N GLU A 27 -10.17 11.76 -7.03
CA GLU A 27 -8.77 12.18 -7.02
C GLU A 27 -7.98 11.53 -5.87
N PRO A 28 -6.64 11.43 -5.99
CA PRO A 28 -5.78 10.89 -4.94
C PRO A 28 -5.82 11.76 -3.70
N THR A 29 -5.89 11.10 -2.54
CA THR A 29 -5.79 11.71 -1.21
C THR A 29 -4.40 12.25 -0.88
N VAL A 30 -3.35 11.74 -1.54
CA VAL A 30 -1.98 12.21 -1.41
C VAL A 30 -1.34 12.26 -2.79
N VAL A 31 -0.70 13.38 -3.10
CA VAL A 31 0.13 13.55 -4.31
C VAL A 31 1.49 14.11 -3.90
N LYS A 32 2.54 13.56 -4.50
CA LYS A 32 3.94 13.99 -4.42
C LYS A 32 4.55 13.89 -5.82
N THR A 33 5.77 14.40 -5.99
CA THR A 33 6.46 14.45 -7.29
C THR A 33 6.70 13.07 -7.93
N ASP A 34 6.72 12.00 -7.13
CA ASP A 34 7.00 10.63 -7.57
C ASP A 34 5.99 9.60 -7.04
N TYR A 35 4.90 10.04 -6.41
CA TYR A 35 3.97 9.18 -5.69
C TYR A 35 2.55 9.75 -5.64
N ALA A 36 1.55 8.88 -5.80
CA ALA A 36 0.13 9.19 -5.57
C ALA A 36 -0.55 8.08 -4.78
N LYS A 37 -1.56 8.43 -3.96
CA LYS A 37 -2.32 7.47 -3.15
C LYS A 37 -3.81 7.81 -3.07
N TRP A 38 -4.64 6.79 -3.20
CA TRP A 38 -6.08 6.82 -2.96
C TRP A 38 -6.43 5.99 -1.73
N MET A 39 -7.31 6.53 -0.89
CA MET A 39 -7.92 5.82 0.23
C MET A 39 -9.41 5.71 -0.07
N LEU A 40 -9.84 4.53 -0.54
CA LEU A 40 -11.21 4.28 -1.02
C LEU A 40 -12.00 3.51 0.03
N GLU A 41 -13.27 3.84 0.29
CA GLU A 41 -14.10 3.04 1.20
C GLU A 41 -14.91 1.94 0.49
N ASP A 42 -15.25 2.13 -0.78
CA ASP A 42 -15.97 1.16 -1.60
C ASP A 42 -15.40 1.12 -3.03
N PRO A 43 -14.58 0.11 -3.39
CA PRO A 43 -14.07 -0.96 -2.51
C PRO A 43 -13.05 -0.43 -1.48
N ARG A 44 -12.93 -1.11 -0.32
CA ARG A 44 -12.03 -0.68 0.76
C ARG A 44 -10.55 -0.95 0.44
N ILE A 45 -9.91 -0.01 -0.25
CA ILE A 45 -8.54 -0.14 -0.79
C ILE A 45 -7.66 1.05 -0.38
N ASN A 46 -6.39 0.77 -0.06
CA ASN A 46 -5.29 1.74 -0.10
C ASN A 46 -4.53 1.46 -1.40
N PHE A 47 -4.69 2.34 -2.39
CA PHE A 47 -4.10 2.18 -3.70
C PHE A 47 -2.99 3.21 -3.88
N ALA A 48 -1.77 2.76 -4.13
CA ALA A 48 -0.60 3.61 -4.29
C ALA A 48 0.06 3.39 -5.65
N VAL A 49 0.53 4.46 -6.27
CA VAL A 49 1.30 4.43 -7.51
C VAL A 49 2.56 5.25 -7.32
N SER A 50 3.72 4.75 -7.79
CA SER A 50 4.96 5.53 -7.74
C SER A 50 5.89 5.32 -8.92
N ARG A 51 6.69 6.35 -9.21
CA ARG A 51 7.77 6.34 -10.20
C ARG A 51 9.13 6.36 -9.50
N ARG A 52 9.53 5.21 -8.95
CA ARG A 52 10.74 5.06 -8.11
C ARG A 52 11.76 4.05 -8.65
N GLY A 53 11.79 3.85 -9.96
CA GLY A 53 12.77 2.99 -10.63
C GLY A 53 12.52 1.49 -10.50
N HIS A 54 11.39 1.07 -9.94
CA HIS A 54 10.92 -0.31 -10.03
C HIS A 54 10.32 -0.58 -11.41
N LYS A 55 10.41 -1.83 -11.88
CA LYS A 55 9.74 -2.27 -13.11
C LYS A 55 8.23 -1.97 -13.02
N PRO A 56 7.61 -1.37 -14.06
CA PRO A 56 6.18 -1.12 -14.06
C PRO A 56 5.35 -2.37 -13.80
N GLY A 57 4.27 -2.22 -13.03
CA GLY A 57 3.38 -3.30 -12.60
C GLY A 57 3.22 -3.36 -11.08
N VAL A 58 2.63 -4.45 -10.57
CA VAL A 58 2.47 -4.65 -9.12
C VAL A 58 3.84 -4.68 -8.47
N ASN A 59 4.08 -3.74 -7.56
CA ASN A 59 5.31 -3.66 -6.78
C ASN A 59 5.20 -4.52 -5.51
N HIS A 60 4.14 -4.32 -4.72
CA HIS A 60 3.83 -5.15 -3.56
C HIS A 60 2.35 -5.08 -3.19
N LEU A 61 1.93 -6.05 -2.38
CA LEU A 61 0.58 -6.17 -1.84
C LEU A 61 0.66 -6.19 -0.31
N GLY A 62 -0.45 -5.87 0.36
CA GLY A 62 -0.52 -5.99 1.81
C GLY A 62 -1.92 -5.85 2.36
N ILE A 63 -2.02 -5.97 3.68
CA ILE A 63 -3.23 -5.69 4.44
C ILE A 63 -2.92 -4.59 5.43
N GLN A 64 -3.54 -3.43 5.24
CA GLN A 64 -3.47 -2.34 6.19
C GLN A 64 -4.48 -2.58 7.32
N VAL A 65 -4.03 -2.33 8.55
CA VAL A 65 -4.82 -2.34 9.78
C VAL A 65 -4.85 -0.95 10.40
N ASP A 66 -5.78 -0.73 11.33
CA ASP A 66 -6.02 0.61 11.90
C ASP A 66 -5.28 0.82 13.24
N SER A 67 -4.64 -0.21 13.80
CA SER A 67 -3.91 -0.13 15.09
C SER A 67 -2.84 -1.20 15.26
N ASP A 68 -1.89 -0.95 16.15
CA ASP A 68 -0.81 -1.89 16.50
C ASP A 68 -1.36 -3.20 17.08
N ALA A 69 -2.46 -3.14 17.84
CA ALA A 69 -3.10 -4.34 18.37
C ALA A 69 -3.70 -5.22 17.24
N GLU A 70 -4.28 -4.59 16.21
CA GLU A 70 -4.73 -5.32 15.02
C GLU A 70 -3.55 -5.86 14.20
N LEU A 71 -2.42 -5.14 14.17
CA LEU A 71 -1.20 -5.55 13.48
C LEU A 71 -0.56 -6.77 14.14
N GLU A 72 -0.45 -6.76 15.47
CA GLU A 72 0.06 -7.86 16.27
C GLU A 72 -0.81 -9.12 16.10
N ALA A 73 -2.14 -8.95 16.14
CA ALA A 73 -3.05 -10.06 15.86
C ALA A 73 -2.91 -10.62 14.43
N LEU A 74 -2.54 -9.78 13.46
CA LEU A 74 -2.25 -10.22 12.09
C LEU A 74 -0.89 -10.94 12.01
N ARG A 75 0.13 -10.49 12.75
CA ARG A 75 1.43 -11.18 12.89
C ARG A 75 1.23 -12.60 13.42
N GLU A 76 0.48 -12.78 14.50
CA GLU A 76 0.18 -14.10 15.05
C GLU A 76 -0.60 -15.01 14.08
N GLN A 77 -1.40 -14.42 13.18
CA GLN A 77 -2.07 -15.17 12.10
C GLN A 77 -1.07 -15.61 11.03
N LEU A 78 -0.15 -14.73 10.64
CA LEU A 78 0.90 -15.01 9.66
C LEU A 78 1.85 -16.11 10.16
N GLU A 79 2.31 -16.03 11.41
CA GLU A 79 3.21 -17.05 12.01
C GLU A 79 2.58 -18.44 12.09
N ARG A 80 1.25 -18.51 12.24
CA ARG A 80 0.52 -19.78 12.18
C ARG A 80 0.36 -20.31 10.77
N ALA A 81 0.37 -19.45 9.77
CA ALA A 81 0.23 -19.82 8.37
C ALA A 81 1.59 -20.21 7.75
N GLU A 82 2.66 -19.50 8.12
CA GLU A 82 4.00 -19.67 7.58
C GLU A 82 5.06 -19.38 8.66
N SER A 83 6.08 -20.23 8.73
CA SER A 83 7.02 -20.26 9.85
C SER A 83 8.12 -19.18 9.79
N ALA A 84 8.25 -18.46 8.68
CA ALA A 84 9.25 -17.40 8.52
C ALA A 84 8.56 -16.08 8.20
N VAL A 85 8.35 -15.25 9.22
CA VAL A 85 7.83 -13.88 9.07
C VAL A 85 8.99 -12.90 9.25
N LEU A 86 9.18 -12.01 8.28
CA LEU A 86 10.15 -10.92 8.37
C LEU A 86 9.47 -9.65 8.89
N GLU A 87 9.97 -9.15 10.01
CA GLU A 87 9.46 -7.95 10.68
C GLU A 87 10.23 -6.70 10.25
N GLN A 88 9.50 -5.64 9.88
CA GLN A 88 10.03 -4.31 9.61
C GLN A 88 9.30 -3.28 10.48
N LYS A 89 9.98 -2.73 11.48
CA LYS A 89 9.43 -1.66 12.34
C LYS A 89 10.01 -0.31 11.98
N GLY A 90 9.17 0.72 12.05
CA GLY A 90 9.55 2.12 11.85
C GLY A 90 10.06 2.45 10.46
N GLU A 91 9.78 1.62 9.45
CA GLU A 91 10.22 1.90 8.08
C GLU A 91 9.30 2.91 7.40
N ALA A 92 9.90 3.96 6.83
CA ALA A 92 9.23 4.89 5.96
C ALA A 92 8.98 4.23 4.60
N CYS A 93 7.79 3.65 4.40
CA CYS A 93 7.39 3.23 3.06
C CYS A 93 6.88 4.43 2.28
N CYS A 94 7.79 4.99 1.51
CA CYS A 94 7.60 6.18 0.70
C CYS A 94 7.44 7.49 1.49
N TYR A 95 6.21 7.79 1.92
CA TYR A 95 5.85 9.01 2.65
C TYR A 95 4.93 8.71 3.84
N ALA A 96 4.83 7.43 4.21
CA ALA A 96 4.11 6.97 5.38
C ALA A 96 5.08 6.17 6.25
N GLU A 97 5.12 6.47 7.55
CA GLU A 97 5.74 5.61 8.54
C GLU A 97 4.74 4.52 8.90
N SER A 98 5.14 3.26 8.80
CA SER A 98 4.27 2.12 9.13
C SER A 98 5.11 0.91 9.52
N ASP A 99 4.66 0.19 10.54
CA ASP A 99 5.19 -1.14 10.87
C ASP A 99 4.59 -2.18 9.90
N LYS A 100 5.42 -3.13 9.48
CA LYS A 100 5.10 -4.12 8.44
C LYS A 100 5.61 -5.51 8.78
N TYR A 101 4.85 -6.49 8.36
CA TYR A 101 5.22 -7.91 8.40
C TYR A 101 5.12 -8.48 6.98
N TRP A 102 6.14 -9.23 6.58
CA TRP A 102 6.23 -9.89 5.27
C TRP A 102 6.40 -11.39 5.43
N THR A 103 5.91 -12.13 4.45
CA THR A 103 6.26 -13.53 4.16
C THR A 103 7.23 -13.57 2.98
#